data_AF-A0A920BH12-F1
#
_entry.id   AF-A0A920BH12-F1
#
_cell.length_a   1.000
_cell.length_b   1.000
_cell.length_c   1.000
_cell.angle_alpha   90.00
_cell.angle_beta   90.00
_cell.angle_gamma   90.00
#
_symmetry.space_group_name_H-M   'P 1'
#
loop_
_entity.id
_entity.type
_entity.pdbx_description
1 polymer ?
#
loop_
_entity_poly.entity_id
_entity_poly.type
_entity_poly.pdbx_seq_one_letter_code
_entity_poly.pdbx_strand_id
1 'polypeptide(L)'
;MGVMTLFEVAPDDASQVFDDKILIPEIEFEKQQRLSFEKEMLGRYISDHPLRGYEGTLRRKCDATSQGVSSLDEGKVIKVGGVITEVNKKQTQRGDLMATISLKT
;
A
#
# COMPACT_ATOMS: atom_id res chain seq x y z
N MET A 1 47.38 -3.71 23.69
CA MET A 1 46.12 -4.06 23.00
C MET A 1 45.12 -2.98 23.40
N GLY A 2 45.03 -1.90 22.62
CA GLY A 2 44.19 -0.74 22.92
C GLY A 2 43.16 -0.56 21.82
N VAL A 3 41.89 -0.50 22.19
CA VAL A 3 40.79 -0.15 21.27
C VAL A 3 40.81 1.36 21.07
N MET A 4 40.79 1.81 19.81
CA MET A 4 40.58 3.23 19.51
C MET A 4 39.08 3.49 19.44
N THR A 5 38.59 4.40 20.30
CA THR A 5 37.20 4.83 20.34
C THR A 5 36.99 6.02 19.42
N LEU A 6 35.97 5.92 18.56
CA LEU A 6 35.64 6.87 17.48
C LEU A 6 35.43 8.33 17.94
N PHE A 7 35.27 8.57 19.25
CA PHE A 7 34.96 9.88 19.82
C PHE A 7 36.14 10.55 20.56
N GLU A 8 37.33 9.96 20.53
CA GLU A 8 38.52 10.53 21.21
C GLU A 8 39.32 11.51 20.32
N VAL A 9 38.93 11.67 19.05
CA VAL A 9 39.48 12.72 18.17
C VAL A 9 38.74 14.03 18.45
N ALA A 10 39.36 14.89 19.26
CA ALA A 10 38.92 16.27 19.44
C ALA A 10 38.94 17.03 18.09
N PRO A 11 37.92 17.86 17.78
CA PRO A 11 37.80 18.50 16.49
C PRO A 11 38.60 19.80 16.49
N ASP A 12 39.87 19.75 16.05
CA ASP A 12 40.67 20.98 15.88
C ASP A 12 40.85 21.40 14.41
N ASP A 13 40.03 20.85 13.51
CA ASP A 13 39.85 21.35 12.14
C ASP A 13 38.40 21.15 11.71
N ALA A 14 37.56 22.12 12.04
CA ALA A 14 36.14 22.18 11.72
C ALA A 14 35.86 22.48 10.22
N SER A 15 36.48 21.73 9.32
CA SER A 15 36.19 21.82 7.88
C SER A 15 36.32 20.51 7.10
N GLN A 16 36.53 19.38 7.76
CA GLN A 16 36.13 18.11 7.15
C GLN A 16 34.66 17.90 7.48
N VAL A 17 33.83 18.53 6.64
CA VAL A 17 32.41 18.23 6.50
C VAL A 17 32.31 16.70 6.47
N PHE A 18 31.88 16.09 7.57
CA PHE A 18 31.34 14.75 7.55
C PHE A 18 30.19 14.84 6.54
N ASP A 19 30.47 14.45 5.31
CA ASP A 19 29.44 14.34 4.28
C ASP A 19 28.64 13.10 4.66
N ASP A 20 27.77 13.25 5.67
CA ASP A 20 26.80 12.26 6.16
C ASP A 20 25.74 11.90 5.10
N LYS A 21 25.96 12.33 3.86
CA LYS A 21 25.21 11.88 2.69
C LYS A 21 25.72 10.50 2.34
N ILE A 22 25.16 9.50 3.02
CA ILE A 22 25.11 8.13 2.52
C ILE A 22 24.62 8.22 1.08
N LEU A 23 25.53 7.98 0.13
CA LEU A 23 25.21 7.96 -1.29
C LEU A 23 24.32 6.73 -1.50
N ILE A 24 23.02 6.95 -1.57
CA ILE A 24 22.06 5.90 -1.91
C ILE A 24 22.36 5.55 -3.37
N PRO A 25 22.87 4.34 -3.66
CA PRO A 25 23.16 3.96 -5.03
C PRO A 25 21.83 3.94 -5.81
N GLU A 26 21.80 4.59 -6.98
CA GLU A 26 20.64 4.62 -7.87
C GLU A 26 20.46 3.28 -8.58
N ILE A 27 20.15 2.23 -7.81
CA ILE A 27 19.87 0.90 -8.33
C ILE A 27 18.36 0.82 -8.53
N GLU A 28 17.89 0.96 -9.77
CA GLU A 28 16.49 0.68 -10.08
C GLU A 28 16.26 -0.84 -10.08
N PHE A 29 15.44 -1.31 -9.13
CA PHE A 29 15.00 -2.70 -9.11
C PHE A 29 14.06 -3.01 -10.27
N GLU A 30 14.13 -4.24 -10.78
CA GLU A 30 13.13 -4.74 -11.74
C GLU A 30 11.72 -4.63 -11.14
N LYS A 31 10.75 -4.28 -11.97
CA LYS A 31 9.37 -3.92 -11.57
C LYS A 31 8.72 -4.96 -10.64
N GLN A 32 8.94 -6.25 -10.88
CA GLN A 32 8.40 -7.33 -10.04
C GLN A 32 9.02 -7.35 -8.64
N GLN A 33 10.34 -7.18 -8.52
CA GLN A 33 11.01 -7.11 -7.22
C GLN A 33 10.56 -5.90 -6.43
N ARG A 34 10.44 -4.73 -7.08
CA ARG A 34 9.95 -3.51 -6.42
C ARG A 34 8.54 -3.67 -5.83
N LEU A 35 7.63 -4.30 -6.57
CA LEU A 35 6.26 -4.55 -6.11
C LEU A 35 6.21 -5.57 -4.95
N SER A 36 7.05 -6.60 -5.00
CA SER A 36 7.17 -7.56 -3.90
C SER A 36 7.69 -6.89 -2.62
N PHE A 37 8.72 -6.04 -2.74
CA PHE A 37 9.23 -5.27 -1.60
C PHE A 37 8.23 -4.23 -1.08
N GLU A 38 7.48 -3.53 -1.95
CA GLU A 38 6.39 -2.65 -1.51
C GLU A 38 5.33 -3.41 -0.70
N LYS A 39 4.95 -4.61 -1.17
CA LYS A 39 3.98 -5.45 -0.47
C LYS A 39 4.52 -5.94 0.88
N GLU A 40 5.79 -6.32 0.96
CA GLU A 40 6.40 -6.86 2.17
C GLU A 40 6.68 -5.76 3.22
N MET A 41 7.19 -4.60 2.79
CA MET A 41 7.56 -3.49 3.67
C MET A 41 6.35 -2.65 4.12
N LEU A 42 5.37 -2.43 3.24
CA LEU A 42 4.25 -1.51 3.47
C LEU A 42 2.88 -2.21 3.56
N GLY A 43 2.83 -3.52 3.26
CA GLY A 43 1.59 -4.29 3.24
C GLY A 43 0.62 -3.94 2.10
N ARG A 44 1.01 -3.03 1.18
CA ARG A 44 0.15 -2.51 0.10
C ARG A 44 0.99 -2.14 -1.12
N TYR A 45 0.41 -2.32 -2.31
CA TYR A 45 0.99 -1.79 -3.54
C TYR A 45 0.66 -0.30 -3.65
N ILE A 46 1.69 0.54 -3.75
CA ILE A 46 1.54 2.00 -3.92
C ILE A 46 1.79 2.36 -5.38
N SER A 47 2.77 1.72 -6.02
CA SER A 47 3.20 2.10 -7.36
C SER A 47 2.39 1.46 -8.49
N ASP A 48 1.81 0.28 -8.28
CA ASP A 48 0.99 -0.39 -9.30
C ASP A 48 -0.22 -1.08 -8.64
N HIS A 49 -1.28 -0.30 -8.40
CA HIS A 49 -2.50 -0.82 -7.81
C HIS A 49 -3.19 -1.76 -8.82
N PRO A 50 -3.71 -2.92 -8.42
CA PRO A 50 -4.40 -3.86 -9.32
C PRO A 50 -5.62 -3.26 -10.05
N LEU A 51 -6.11 -2.09 -9.63
CA LEU A 51 -7.16 -1.34 -10.32
C LEU A 51 -6.65 -0.36 -11.39
N ARG A 52 -5.32 -0.15 -11.51
CA ARG A 52 -4.74 0.65 -12.60
C ARG A 52 -5.15 0.05 -13.94
N GLY A 53 -5.70 0.90 -14.80
CA GLY A 53 -6.26 0.50 -16.11
C GLY A 53 -7.74 0.12 -16.09
N TYR A 54 -8.31 -0.24 -14.94
CA TYR A 54 -9.75 -0.53 -14.79
C TYR A 54 -10.56 0.65 -14.25
N GLU A 55 -9.91 1.73 -13.81
CA GLU A 55 -10.54 2.94 -13.27
C GLU A 55 -11.63 3.52 -14.17
N GLY A 56 -11.38 3.60 -15.48
CA GLY A 56 -12.37 4.10 -16.44
C GLY A 56 -13.61 3.22 -16.55
N THR A 57 -13.43 1.89 -16.45
CA THR A 57 -14.53 0.92 -16.48
C THR A 57 -15.30 0.91 -15.15
N LEU A 58 -14.59 0.98 -14.02
CA LEU A 58 -15.19 1.10 -12.70
C LEU A 58 -16.02 2.39 -12.62
N ARG A 59 -15.48 3.52 -13.07
CA ARG A 59 -16.19 4.81 -13.05
C ARG A 59 -17.47 4.82 -13.88
N ARG A 60 -17.57 3.97 -14.91
CA ARG A 60 -18.79 3.84 -15.74
C ARG A 60 -19.84 2.88 -15.16
N LYS A 61 -19.41 1.89 -14.38
CA LYS A 61 -20.28 0.80 -13.90
C LYS A 61 -20.63 0.90 -12.42
N CYS A 62 -19.80 1.58 -11.64
CA CYS A 62 -19.95 1.78 -10.21
C CYS A 62 -20.53 3.18 -9.95
N ASP A 63 -21.50 3.24 -9.05
CA ASP A 63 -22.19 4.46 -8.67
C ASP A 63 -21.38 5.24 -7.63
N ALA A 64 -20.53 4.55 -6.85
CA ALA A 64 -19.66 5.16 -5.87
C ALA A 64 -18.36 4.38 -5.63
N THR A 65 -17.32 5.11 -5.25
CA THR A 65 -16.07 4.55 -4.70
C THR A 65 -16.26 4.26 -3.21
N SER A 66 -15.50 3.33 -2.64
CA SER A 66 -15.55 2.98 -1.20
C SER A 66 -15.55 4.19 -0.25
N GLN A 67 -14.81 5.25 -0.58
CA GLN A 67 -14.78 6.50 0.19
C GLN A 67 -16.04 7.37 0.05
N GLY A 68 -16.72 7.30 -1.09
CA GLY A 68 -17.90 8.11 -1.41
C GLY A 68 -19.22 7.48 -0.93
N VAL A 69 -19.19 6.22 -0.50
CA VAL A 69 -20.39 5.51 -0.01
C VAL A 69 -21.01 6.21 1.20
N SER A 70 -20.19 6.80 2.07
CA SER A 70 -20.66 7.52 3.27
C SER A 70 -21.43 8.81 2.97
N SER A 71 -21.30 9.35 1.75
CA SER A 71 -21.96 10.59 1.33
C SER A 71 -23.27 10.35 0.58
N LEU A 72 -23.70 9.09 0.44
CA LEU A 72 -24.93 8.70 -0.25
C LEU A 72 -26.11 8.60 0.72
N ASP A 73 -27.30 8.92 0.22
CA ASP A 73 -28.55 8.77 0.97
C ASP A 73 -28.74 7.32 1.43
N GLU A 74 -29.15 7.15 2.69
CA GLU A 74 -29.50 5.84 3.24
C GLU A 74 -30.68 5.21 2.49
N GLY A 75 -30.61 3.91 2.24
CA GLY A 75 -31.68 3.14 1.59
C GLY A 75 -31.58 3.03 0.06
N LYS A 76 -30.63 3.71 -0.59
CA LYS A 76 -30.36 3.50 -2.02
C LYS A 76 -29.51 2.26 -2.26
N VAL A 77 -29.89 1.47 -3.26
CA VAL A 77 -29.06 0.39 -3.79
C VAL A 77 -28.00 1.01 -4.70
N ILE A 78 -26.73 0.82 -4.33
CA ILE A 78 -25.58 1.32 -5.09
C ILE A 78 -24.71 0.16 -5.57
N LYS A 79 -24.04 0.33 -6.73
CA LYS A 79 -23.00 -0.58 -7.19
C LYS A 79 -21.63 -0.03 -6.82
N VAL A 80 -20.86 -0.82 -6.10
CA VAL A 80 -19.47 -0.51 -5.72
C VAL A 80 -18.56 -1.55 -6.36
N GLY A 81 -17.39 -1.13 -6.83
CA GLY A 81 -16.39 -1.99 -7.46
C GLY A 81 -15.01 -1.79 -6.83
N GLY A 82 -14.22 -2.85 -6.85
CA GLY A 82 -12.86 -2.85 -6.32
C GLY A 82 -12.23 -4.23 -6.44
N VAL A 83 -11.09 -4.40 -5.78
CA VAL A 83 -10.39 -5.68 -5.65
C VAL A 83 -10.96 -6.44 -4.46
N ILE A 84 -11.40 -7.67 -4.71
CA ILE A 84 -11.83 -8.58 -3.66
C ILE A 84 -10.58 -9.09 -2.95
N THR A 85 -10.44 -8.80 -1.65
CA THR A 85 -9.33 -9.30 -0.84
C THR A 85 -9.70 -10.57 -0.09
N GLU A 86 -10.97 -10.73 0.26
CA GLU A 86 -11.43 -11.87 1.06
C GLU A 86 -12.90 -12.18 0.77
N VAL A 87 -13.24 -13.48 0.81
CA VAL A 87 -14.62 -13.96 0.64
C VAL A 87 -14.91 -14.99 1.72
N ASN A 88 -15.78 -14.64 2.66
CA ASN A 88 -16.25 -15.52 3.72
C ASN A 88 -17.65 -16.02 3.38
N LYS A 89 -17.76 -17.25 2.87
CA LYS A 89 -19.04 -17.89 2.59
C LYS A 89 -19.61 -18.46 3.89
N LYS A 90 -20.87 -18.14 4.19
CA LYS A 90 -21.60 -18.63 5.35
C LYS A 90 -22.97 -19.12 4.92
N GLN A 91 -23.43 -20.20 5.53
CA GLN A 91 -24.80 -20.65 5.36
C GLN A 91 -25.65 -20.02 6.46
N THR A 92 -26.78 -19.43 6.06
CA THR A 92 -27.72 -18.84 7.02
C THR A 92 -28.48 -19.94 7.76
N GLN A 93 -29.11 -19.61 8.88
CA GLN A 93 -29.95 -20.55 9.62
C GLN A 93 -31.14 -21.07 8.81
N ARG A 94 -31.53 -20.35 7.74
CA ARG A 94 -32.57 -20.75 6.78
C ARG A 94 -32.06 -21.67 5.66
N GLY A 95 -30.76 -21.98 5.63
CA GLY A 95 -30.14 -22.81 4.60
C GLY A 95 -29.61 -22.03 3.39
N ASP A 96 -29.94 -20.73 3.26
CA ASP A 96 -29.49 -19.90 2.15
C ASP A 96 -27.99 -19.60 2.22
N LEU A 97 -27.35 -19.53 1.05
CA LEU A 97 -25.94 -19.15 0.90
C LEU A 97 -25.78 -17.63 1.03
N MET A 98 -24.96 -17.19 1.97
CA MET A 98 -24.52 -15.82 2.16
C MET A 98 -22.99 -15.74 1.97
N ALA A 99 -22.48 -14.59 1.55
CA ALA A 99 -21.05 -14.30 1.66
C ALA A 99 -20.82 -12.88 2.20
N THR A 100 -19.82 -12.75 3.05
CA THR A 100 -19.23 -11.45 3.42
C THR A 100 -17.97 -11.26 2.59
N ILE A 101 -17.89 -10.15 1.87
CA ILE A 101 -16.79 -9.85 0.94
C ILE A 101 -16.06 -8.60 1.42
N SER A 102 -14.74 -8.69 1.52
CA SER A 102 -13.88 -7.54 1.80
C SER A 102 -13.40 -6.95 0.47
N LEU A 103 -13.69 -5.68 0.24
CA LEU A 103 -13.33 -4.94 -0.96
C LEU A 103 -12.28 -3.87 -0.65
N LYS A 104 -11.28 -3.77 -1.54
CA LYS A 104 -10.24 -2.75 -1.51
C LYS A 104 -10.25 -1.97 -2.81
N THR A 105 -10.35 -0.65 -2.70
CA THR A 105 -10.15 0.29 -3.82
C THR A 105 -8.68 0.65 -3.93
#